data_AF-A0AAW0WCI1-F1
#
_entry.id   AF-A0AAW0WCI1-F1
#
_cell.length_a   1.000
_cell.length_b   1.000
_cell.length_c   1.000
_cell.angle_alpha   90.00
_cell.angle_beta   90.00
_cell.angle_gamma   90.00
#
_symmetry.space_group_name_H-M   'P 1'
#
loop_
_entity.id
_entity.type
_entity.pdbx_description
1 polymer ?
#
loop_
_entity_poly.entity_id
_entity_poly.type
_entity_poly.pdbx_seq_one_letter_code
_entity_poly.pdbx_strand_id
1 'polypeptide(L)'
;MHTDILYGGAWGTRIRVVLTVLLVATVIYTVVLNALAGPGFSIALLFLKVCEVKVWKLGGAVPSSLILVLIINLNLNVGWLFAWDNISVTASAIILVLIVITNGTALSLSACSFAKDAASLYTKSKFNFWCGILVINGLLLYSTWTTFASTINQSIFYKYELKLDGNSVCLCALSFLVVGFVVWFVLENTVFTLVANPFLTHYIVLLWAIVGIYMEQKDIVSTEVSALITTTIVVAAVLFLTRIFLLIYRNRENGIYKNTVLLLK
;
A
#
# COMPACT_ATOMS: atom_id res chain seq x y z
N MET A 1 -21.49 -12.70 29.44
CA MET A 1 -22.13 -11.38 29.23
C MET A 1 -21.36 -10.46 28.27
N HIS A 2 -20.05 -10.67 28.01
CA HIS A 2 -19.30 -9.92 26.99
C HIS A 2 -19.39 -10.48 25.56
N THR A 3 -19.96 -11.68 25.38
CA THR A 3 -20.06 -12.39 24.10
C THR A 3 -21.35 -12.08 23.32
N ASP A 4 -22.44 -11.71 24.00
CA ASP A 4 -23.75 -11.57 23.35
C ASP A 4 -23.95 -10.22 22.65
N ILE A 5 -23.08 -9.25 22.90
CA ILE A 5 -23.10 -7.93 22.24
C ILE A 5 -22.51 -8.01 20.80
N LEU A 6 -21.70 -9.03 20.50
CA LEU A 6 -21.00 -9.18 19.22
C LEU A 6 -21.73 -10.07 18.21
N TYR A 7 -22.63 -10.95 18.66
CA TYR A 7 -23.36 -11.91 17.81
C TYR A 7 -24.84 -11.55 17.59
N GLY A 8 -25.27 -10.34 17.94
CA GLY A 8 -26.59 -9.83 17.57
C GLY A 8 -26.68 -9.59 16.06
N GLY A 9 -27.76 -10.08 15.42
CA GLY A 9 -27.92 -10.33 13.97
C GLY A 9 -27.61 -9.21 12.95
N ALA A 10 -27.24 -8.01 13.37
CA ALA A 10 -26.71 -6.95 12.50
C ALA A 10 -25.16 -7.00 12.36
N TRP A 11 -24.46 -7.51 13.38
CA TRP A 11 -23.00 -7.64 13.36
C TRP A 11 -22.52 -8.82 12.52
N GLY A 12 -23.27 -9.93 12.47
CA GLY A 12 -22.96 -11.07 11.60
C GLY A 12 -22.92 -10.70 10.11
N THR A 13 -23.79 -9.79 9.68
CA THR A 13 -23.83 -9.30 8.29
C THR A 13 -22.72 -8.27 8.02
N ARG A 14 -22.41 -7.39 8.99
CA ARG A 14 -21.29 -6.43 8.89
C ARG A 14 -19.92 -7.12 8.94
N ILE A 15 -19.76 -8.16 9.75
CA ILE A 15 -18.59 -9.04 9.78
C ILE A 15 -18.46 -9.78 8.46
N ARG A 16 -19.56 -10.24 7.84
CA ARG A 16 -19.52 -10.82 6.48
C ARG A 16 -19.08 -9.82 5.42
N VAL A 17 -19.48 -8.55 5.50
CA VAL A 17 -18.98 -7.50 4.58
C VAL A 17 -17.49 -7.25 4.81
N VAL A 18 -17.03 -7.15 6.06
CA VAL A 18 -15.59 -7.03 6.38
C VAL A 18 -14.81 -8.27 5.91
N LEU A 19 -15.35 -9.48 6.09
CA LEU A 19 -14.80 -10.73 5.57
C LEU A 19 -14.85 -10.80 4.04
N THR A 20 -15.84 -10.19 3.39
CA THR A 20 -15.92 -10.14 1.93
C THR A 20 -14.92 -9.13 1.38
N VAL A 21 -14.72 -7.99 2.04
CA VAL A 21 -13.67 -7.02 1.74
C VAL A 21 -12.28 -7.61 2.02
N LEU A 22 -12.12 -8.40 3.08
CA LEU A 22 -10.90 -9.16 3.37
C LEU A 22 -10.69 -10.30 2.38
N LEU A 23 -11.72 -11.04 1.96
CA LEU A 23 -11.64 -12.07 0.93
C LEU A 23 -11.32 -11.47 -0.44
N VAL A 24 -11.90 -10.31 -0.78
CA VAL A 24 -11.54 -9.53 -1.97
C VAL A 24 -10.11 -9.02 -1.84
N ALA A 25 -9.65 -8.60 -0.66
CA ALA A 25 -8.27 -8.24 -0.40
C ALA A 25 -7.32 -9.45 -0.49
N THR A 26 -7.75 -10.64 -0.10
CA THR A 26 -7.01 -11.91 -0.24
C THR A 26 -7.03 -12.40 -1.68
N VAL A 27 -8.07 -12.11 -2.46
CA VAL A 27 -8.15 -12.33 -3.91
C VAL A 27 -7.28 -11.31 -4.65
N ILE A 28 -7.21 -10.07 -4.21
CA ILE A 28 -6.22 -9.07 -4.66
C ILE A 28 -4.82 -9.51 -4.23
N TYR A 29 -4.64 -10.07 -3.03
CA TYR A 29 -3.38 -10.65 -2.55
C TYR A 29 -2.98 -11.84 -3.42
N THR A 30 -3.89 -12.71 -3.82
CA THR A 30 -3.58 -13.85 -4.70
C THR A 30 -3.47 -13.45 -6.16
N VAL A 31 -4.17 -12.43 -6.66
CA VAL A 31 -4.09 -12.03 -8.07
C VAL A 31 -2.96 -11.03 -8.29
N VAL A 32 -2.74 -10.04 -7.44
CA VAL A 32 -1.65 -9.07 -7.58
C VAL A 32 -0.32 -9.68 -7.14
N LEU A 33 -0.30 -10.44 -6.03
CA LEU A 33 0.92 -11.14 -5.64
C LEU A 33 1.14 -12.33 -6.59
N ASN A 34 0.19 -13.21 -6.97
CA ASN A 34 0.52 -14.27 -7.95
C ASN A 34 0.69 -13.81 -9.41
N ALA A 35 0.04 -12.73 -9.87
CA ALA A 35 0.19 -12.27 -11.27
C ALA A 35 1.30 -11.23 -11.49
N LEU A 36 1.78 -10.51 -10.46
CA LEU A 36 2.87 -9.53 -10.61
C LEU A 36 4.15 -9.88 -9.84
N ALA A 37 4.07 -10.67 -8.76
CA ALA A 37 5.21 -10.94 -7.89
C ALA A 37 5.03 -12.24 -7.08
N GLY A 38 4.61 -13.34 -7.71
CA GLY A 38 4.29 -14.55 -6.95
C GLY A 38 5.50 -14.97 -6.12
N PRO A 39 5.36 -15.76 -5.04
CA PRO A 39 6.50 -16.48 -4.50
C PRO A 39 7.28 -17.12 -5.65
N GLY A 40 6.59 -17.69 -6.65
CA GLY A 40 7.18 -18.16 -7.90
C GLY A 40 7.98 -17.13 -8.72
N PHE A 41 7.52 -15.89 -8.92
CA PHE A 41 8.25 -14.88 -9.71
C PHE A 41 9.36 -14.19 -8.90
N SER A 42 9.12 -13.88 -7.62
CA SER A 42 10.14 -13.34 -6.70
C SER A 42 11.24 -14.37 -6.39
N ILE A 43 10.88 -15.66 -6.26
CA ILE A 43 11.82 -16.78 -6.17
C ILE A 43 12.47 -17.03 -7.54
N ALA A 44 11.75 -16.94 -8.66
CA ALA A 44 12.37 -17.04 -9.99
C ALA A 44 13.39 -15.93 -10.23
N LEU A 45 13.16 -14.71 -9.71
CA LEU A 45 14.13 -13.60 -9.75
C LEU A 45 15.41 -13.89 -8.95
N LEU A 46 15.37 -14.75 -7.92
CA LEU A 46 16.57 -15.23 -7.23
C LEU A 46 17.44 -16.13 -8.13
N PHE A 47 16.82 -16.81 -9.09
CA PHE A 47 17.46 -17.79 -9.96
C PHE A 47 17.69 -17.30 -11.40
N LEU A 48 16.99 -16.23 -11.81
CA LEU A 48 17.17 -15.59 -13.12
C LEU A 48 18.57 -15.02 -13.26
N LYS A 49 19.20 -15.29 -14.39
CA LYS A 49 20.48 -14.72 -14.80
C LYS A 49 20.27 -13.77 -15.96
N VAL A 50 20.95 -12.63 -15.94
CA VAL A 50 21.07 -11.71 -17.09
C VAL A 50 22.54 -11.62 -17.42
N CYS A 51 22.92 -12.04 -18.62
CA CYS A 51 24.32 -12.07 -19.08
C CYS A 51 25.26 -12.72 -18.04
N GLU A 52 24.92 -13.96 -17.63
CA GLU A 52 25.65 -14.81 -16.67
C GLU A 52 25.66 -14.39 -15.19
N VAL A 53 25.28 -13.15 -14.87
CA VAL A 53 25.20 -12.66 -13.49
C VAL A 53 23.76 -12.82 -12.98
N LYS A 54 23.59 -13.29 -11.73
CA LYS A 54 22.26 -13.44 -11.11
C LYS A 54 21.59 -12.07 -10.96
N VAL A 55 20.29 -11.97 -11.23
CA VAL A 55 19.55 -10.69 -11.24
C VAL A 55 19.65 -9.93 -9.91
N TRP A 56 19.59 -10.63 -8.77
CA TRP A 56 19.79 -10.01 -7.45
C TRP A 56 21.20 -9.45 -7.22
N LYS A 57 22.21 -9.90 -7.98
CA LYS A 57 23.57 -9.33 -7.99
C LYS A 57 23.72 -8.16 -8.97
N LEU A 58 22.85 -8.06 -9.98
CA LEU A 58 22.87 -6.95 -10.94
C LEU A 58 22.28 -5.66 -10.37
N GLY A 59 21.59 -5.75 -9.23
CA GLY A 59 20.81 -4.65 -8.67
C GLY A 59 19.48 -4.46 -9.42
N GLY A 60 18.41 -4.21 -8.68
CA GLY A 60 17.04 -4.13 -9.20
C GLY A 60 16.01 -4.01 -8.09
N ALA A 61 14.72 -4.08 -8.42
CA ALA A 61 13.63 -3.87 -7.45
C ALA A 61 13.56 -4.95 -6.33
N VAL A 62 14.36 -6.02 -6.40
CA VAL A 62 14.36 -7.13 -5.44
C VAL A 62 15.75 -7.30 -4.80
N PRO A 63 16.16 -6.40 -3.88
CA PRO A 63 17.39 -6.58 -3.11
C PRO A 63 17.22 -7.68 -2.05
N SER A 64 18.30 -8.35 -1.64
CA SER A 64 18.22 -9.42 -0.62
C SER A 64 17.61 -8.95 0.72
N SER A 65 17.82 -7.69 1.07
CA SER A 65 17.23 -7.07 2.26
C SER A 65 15.70 -6.99 2.19
N LEU A 66 15.11 -6.82 0.99
CA LEU A 66 13.66 -6.85 0.81
C LEU A 66 13.06 -8.18 1.27
N ILE A 67 13.72 -9.30 0.94
CA ILE A 67 13.23 -10.64 1.26
C ILE A 67 13.16 -10.83 2.78
N LEU A 68 14.17 -10.37 3.53
CA LEU A 68 14.17 -10.43 4.99
C LEU A 68 13.00 -9.63 5.58
N VAL A 69 12.76 -8.42 5.08
CA VAL A 69 11.65 -7.59 5.55
C VAL A 69 10.29 -8.20 5.20
N LEU A 70 10.15 -8.80 4.01
CA LEU A 70 8.93 -9.49 3.61
C LEU A 70 8.64 -10.72 4.47
N ILE A 71 9.66 -11.49 4.87
CA ILE A 71 9.47 -12.61 5.80
C ILE A 71 8.93 -12.10 7.14
N ILE A 72 9.51 -11.03 7.69
CA ILE A 72 9.03 -10.43 8.93
C ILE A 72 7.58 -9.95 8.75
N ASN A 73 7.27 -9.26 7.65
CA ASN A 73 5.93 -8.77 7.35
C ASN A 73 4.90 -9.91 7.26
N LEU A 74 5.23 -11.02 6.60
CA LEU A 74 4.35 -12.19 6.48
C LEU A 74 4.08 -12.85 7.85
N ASN A 75 5.10 -12.95 8.71
CA ASN A 75 4.92 -13.46 10.06
C ASN A 75 4.02 -12.55 10.89
N LEU A 76 4.19 -11.22 10.77
CA LEU A 76 3.28 -10.26 11.40
C LEU A 76 1.86 -10.38 10.87
N ASN A 77 1.67 -10.61 9.57
CA ASN A 77 0.36 -10.79 8.94
C ASN A 77 -0.36 -12.03 9.50
N VAL A 78 0.36 -13.15 9.62
CA VAL A 78 -0.15 -14.36 10.30
C VAL A 78 -0.47 -14.08 11.77
N GLY A 79 0.41 -13.38 12.49
CA GLY A 79 0.17 -12.98 13.88
C GLY A 79 -1.07 -12.10 14.06
N TRP A 80 -1.34 -11.21 13.09
CA TRP A 80 -2.54 -10.37 13.09
C TRP A 80 -3.82 -11.20 12.95
N LEU A 81 -3.82 -12.25 12.12
CA LEU A 81 -4.97 -13.16 12.01
C LEU A 81 -5.28 -13.85 13.34
N PHE A 82 -4.25 -14.34 14.05
CA PHE A 82 -4.43 -14.91 15.39
C PHE A 82 -4.91 -13.88 16.41
N ALA A 83 -4.45 -12.63 16.32
CA ALA A 83 -4.93 -11.56 17.20
C ALA A 83 -6.43 -11.28 16.98
N TRP A 84 -6.89 -11.28 15.73
CA TRP A 84 -8.30 -11.14 15.37
C TRP A 84 -9.15 -12.34 15.80
N ASP A 85 -8.64 -13.55 15.61
CA ASP A 85 -9.31 -14.79 16.03
C ASP A 85 -9.52 -14.81 17.55
N ASN A 86 -8.53 -14.34 18.30
CA ASN A 86 -8.63 -14.15 19.75
C ASN A 86 -9.40 -12.87 20.17
N ILE A 87 -9.97 -12.11 19.23
CA ILE A 87 -10.72 -10.86 19.45
C ILE A 87 -9.88 -9.83 20.24
N SER A 88 -8.55 -9.88 20.13
CA SER A 88 -7.66 -8.94 20.81
C SER A 88 -7.51 -7.65 20.00
N VAL A 89 -8.32 -6.64 20.33
CA VAL A 89 -8.34 -5.35 19.62
C VAL A 89 -6.99 -4.63 19.70
N THR A 90 -6.41 -4.55 20.91
CA THR A 90 -5.12 -3.89 21.15
C THR A 90 -3.98 -4.55 20.38
N ALA A 91 -3.88 -5.89 20.44
CA ALA A 91 -2.84 -6.61 19.72
C ALA A 91 -2.99 -6.43 18.20
N SER A 92 -4.23 -6.52 17.69
CA SER A 92 -4.52 -6.33 16.26
C SER A 92 -4.11 -4.94 15.77
N ALA A 93 -4.38 -3.90 16.56
CA ALA A 93 -4.00 -2.52 16.25
C ALA A 93 -2.48 -2.32 16.22
N ILE A 94 -1.75 -2.87 17.21
CA ILE A 94 -0.27 -2.78 17.27
C ILE A 94 0.37 -3.53 16.10
N ILE A 95 -0.06 -4.77 15.83
CA ILE A 95 0.53 -5.60 14.78
C ILE A 95 0.34 -4.95 13.39
N LEU A 96 -0.82 -4.34 13.09
CA LEU A 96 -0.99 -3.64 11.81
C LEU A 96 -0.09 -2.41 11.67
N VAL A 97 0.19 -1.68 12.75
CA VAL A 97 1.18 -0.59 12.70
C VAL A 97 2.56 -1.13 12.35
N LEU A 98 2.97 -2.26 12.93
CA LEU A 98 4.22 -2.93 12.58
C LEU A 98 4.24 -3.41 11.11
N ILE A 99 3.10 -3.88 10.59
CA ILE A 99 2.96 -4.25 9.17
C ILE A 99 3.12 -3.03 8.26
N VAL A 100 2.54 -1.89 8.61
CA VAL A 100 2.72 -0.63 7.85
C VAL A 100 4.20 -0.20 7.85
N ILE A 101 4.88 -0.27 9.01
CA ILE A 101 6.31 0.09 9.12
C ILE A 101 7.19 -0.83 8.27
N THR A 102 6.94 -2.14 8.34
CA THR A 102 7.69 -3.12 7.54
C THR A 102 7.42 -2.97 6.04
N ASN A 103 6.18 -2.67 5.64
CA ASN A 103 5.85 -2.36 4.24
C ASN A 103 6.52 -1.07 3.74
N GLY A 104 6.55 -0.02 4.56
CA GLY A 104 7.29 1.22 4.24
C GLY A 104 8.79 0.97 4.07
N THR A 105 9.36 0.13 4.92
CA THR A 105 10.77 -0.30 4.83
C THR A 105 11.04 -1.10 3.55
N ALA A 106 10.20 -2.09 3.26
CA ALA A 106 10.28 -2.92 2.06
C ALA A 106 10.22 -2.08 0.78
N LEU A 107 9.24 -1.17 0.70
CA LEU A 107 9.08 -0.24 -0.43
C LEU A 107 10.31 0.65 -0.59
N SER A 108 10.83 1.21 0.50
CA SER A 108 12.00 2.11 0.47
C SER A 108 13.24 1.38 -0.03
N LEU A 109 13.51 0.16 0.46
CA LEU A 109 14.64 -0.66 0.02
C LEU A 109 14.53 -1.02 -1.47
N SER A 110 13.35 -1.48 -1.90
CA SER A 110 13.07 -1.85 -3.29
C SER A 110 13.22 -0.66 -4.25
N ALA A 111 12.59 0.47 -3.91
CA ALA A 111 12.58 1.65 -4.76
C ALA A 111 13.97 2.32 -4.84
N CYS A 112 14.71 2.39 -3.71
CA CYS A 112 16.08 2.90 -3.71
C CYS A 112 17.03 2.01 -4.52
N SER A 113 16.90 0.69 -4.43
CA SER A 113 17.71 -0.23 -5.25
C SER A 113 17.37 -0.09 -6.72
N PHE A 114 16.08 -0.07 -7.08
CA PHE A 114 15.66 0.09 -8.46
C PHE A 114 16.11 1.43 -9.05
N ALA A 115 16.02 2.53 -8.30
CA ALA A 115 16.41 3.85 -8.79
C ALA A 115 17.89 3.93 -9.19
N LYS A 116 18.78 3.20 -8.50
CA LYS A 116 20.21 3.12 -8.83
C LYS A 116 20.46 2.39 -10.14
N ASP A 117 19.77 1.27 -10.35
CA ASP A 117 20.05 0.36 -11.46
C ASP A 117 19.12 0.56 -12.67
N ALA A 118 18.05 1.35 -12.53
CA ALA A 118 16.99 1.53 -13.52
C ALA A 118 17.52 1.93 -14.91
N ALA A 119 18.52 2.81 -14.97
CA ALA A 119 19.10 3.26 -16.23
C ALA A 119 19.89 2.14 -16.95
N SER A 120 20.67 1.35 -16.19
CA SER A 120 21.39 0.18 -16.69
C SER A 120 20.41 -0.92 -17.11
N LEU A 121 19.35 -1.15 -16.33
CA LEU A 121 18.30 -2.11 -16.64
C LEU A 121 17.53 -1.73 -17.90
N TYR A 122 17.21 -0.45 -18.11
CA TYR A 122 16.49 0.00 -19.30
C TYR A 122 17.27 -0.25 -20.60
N THR A 123 18.60 -0.08 -20.56
CA THR A 123 19.47 -0.30 -21.73
C THR A 123 19.77 -1.77 -21.97
N LYS A 124 20.04 -2.56 -20.92
CA LYS A 124 20.42 -3.97 -21.03
C LYS A 124 19.24 -4.93 -21.16
N SER A 125 18.12 -4.65 -20.47
CA SER A 125 16.96 -5.54 -20.45
C SER A 125 15.66 -4.79 -20.09
N LYS A 126 14.95 -4.33 -21.12
CA LYS A 126 13.65 -3.65 -20.97
C LYS A 126 12.63 -4.50 -20.19
N PHE A 127 12.63 -5.83 -20.38
CA PHE A 127 11.75 -6.73 -19.65
C PHE A 127 11.95 -6.62 -18.14
N ASN A 128 13.19 -6.75 -17.65
CA ASN A 128 13.50 -6.66 -16.23
C ASN A 128 13.25 -5.26 -15.65
N PHE A 129 13.44 -4.20 -16.45
CA PHE A 129 13.07 -2.85 -16.06
C PHE A 129 11.57 -2.73 -15.77
N TRP A 130 10.72 -3.19 -16.68
CA TRP A 130 9.26 -3.16 -16.50
C TRP A 130 8.80 -4.06 -15.35
N CYS A 131 9.40 -5.24 -15.20
CA CYS A 131 9.14 -6.10 -14.03
C CYS A 131 9.48 -5.40 -12.71
N GLY A 132 10.57 -4.63 -12.66
CA GLY A 132 10.93 -3.84 -11.47
C GLY A 132 9.87 -2.78 -11.13
N ILE A 133 9.34 -2.08 -12.14
CA ILE A 133 8.23 -1.14 -11.97
C ILE A 133 6.99 -1.83 -11.42
N LEU A 134 6.66 -3.03 -11.93
CA LEU A 134 5.51 -3.81 -11.46
C LEU A 134 5.67 -4.23 -10.00
N VAL A 135 6.87 -4.69 -9.59
CA VAL A 135 7.15 -5.06 -8.19
C VAL A 135 6.95 -3.88 -7.24
N ILE A 136 7.50 -2.71 -7.58
CA ILE A 136 7.34 -1.49 -6.77
C ILE A 136 5.87 -1.09 -6.64
N ASN A 137 5.11 -1.16 -7.73
CA ASN A 137 3.68 -0.84 -7.72
C ASN A 137 2.86 -1.88 -6.95
N GLY A 138 3.25 -3.15 -6.95
CA GLY A 138 2.69 -4.18 -6.09
C GLY A 138 2.93 -3.89 -4.61
N LEU A 139 4.15 -3.50 -4.24
CA LEU A 139 4.51 -3.10 -2.87
C LEU A 139 3.73 -1.85 -2.42
N LEU A 140 3.56 -0.86 -3.31
CA LEU A 140 2.74 0.33 -3.02
C LEU A 140 1.28 0.00 -2.79
N LEU A 141 0.71 -0.88 -3.61
CA LEU A 141 -0.67 -1.34 -3.45
C LEU A 141 -0.84 -1.97 -2.07
N TYR A 142 0.05 -2.90 -1.71
CA TYR A 142 0.00 -3.58 -0.42
C TYR A 142 0.22 -2.62 0.75
N SER A 143 1.22 -1.74 0.66
CA SER A 143 1.50 -0.72 1.68
C SER A 143 0.26 0.14 1.93
N THR A 144 -0.35 0.66 0.86
CA THR A 144 -1.56 1.48 0.93
C THR A 144 -2.71 0.74 1.58
N TRP A 145 -2.96 -0.51 1.15
CA TRP A 145 -3.99 -1.34 1.73
C TRP A 145 -3.79 -1.55 3.24
N THR A 146 -2.55 -1.86 3.65
CA THR A 146 -2.24 -2.05 5.08
C THR A 146 -2.33 -0.76 5.88
N THR A 147 -2.09 0.41 5.27
CA THR A 147 -2.35 1.71 5.91
C THR A 147 -3.84 1.87 6.21
N PHE A 148 -4.73 1.59 5.24
CA PHE A 148 -6.17 1.59 5.48
C PHE A 148 -6.58 0.61 6.58
N ALA A 149 -6.13 -0.64 6.48
CA ALA A 149 -6.44 -1.65 7.48
C ALA A 149 -5.98 -1.23 8.88
N SER A 150 -4.78 -0.64 8.98
CA SER A 150 -4.23 -0.10 10.22
C SER A 150 -5.08 1.03 10.77
N THR A 151 -5.45 2.02 9.96
CA THR A 151 -6.34 3.11 10.37
C THR A 151 -7.69 2.60 10.86
N ILE A 152 -8.26 1.57 10.23
CA ILE A 152 -9.51 0.93 10.68
C ILE A 152 -9.32 0.26 12.05
N ASN A 153 -8.25 -0.53 12.22
CA ASN A 153 -7.99 -1.22 13.50
C ASN A 153 -7.70 -0.24 14.64
N GLN A 154 -6.98 0.86 14.34
CA GLN A 154 -6.78 1.95 15.29
C GLN A 154 -8.10 2.64 15.64
N SER A 155 -9.00 2.84 14.68
CA SER A 155 -10.34 3.40 14.94
C SER A 155 -11.17 2.49 15.85
N ILE A 156 -11.11 1.18 15.64
CA ILE A 156 -11.75 0.18 16.51
C ILE A 156 -11.16 0.24 17.91
N PHE A 157 -9.83 0.28 18.04
CA PHE A 157 -9.15 0.45 19.33
C PHE A 157 -9.59 1.73 20.05
N TYR A 158 -9.56 2.89 19.39
CA TYR A 158 -10.00 4.15 19.97
C TYR A 158 -11.46 4.13 20.42
N LYS A 159 -12.33 3.47 19.65
CA LYS A 159 -13.76 3.37 19.98
C LYS A 159 -14.02 2.44 21.16
N TYR A 160 -13.41 1.26 21.19
CA TYR A 160 -13.79 0.22 22.15
C TYR A 160 -12.91 0.18 23.40
N GLU A 161 -11.60 0.34 23.26
CA GLU A 161 -10.67 0.32 24.40
C GLU A 161 -10.63 1.68 25.10
N LEU A 162 -10.51 2.76 24.31
CA LEU A 162 -10.46 4.13 24.84
C LEU A 162 -11.83 4.79 24.95
N LYS A 163 -12.91 4.10 24.56
CA LYS A 163 -14.31 4.52 24.71
C LYS A 163 -14.60 5.92 24.13
N LEU A 164 -13.86 6.32 23.10
CA LEU A 164 -14.03 7.62 22.47
C LEU A 164 -15.34 7.69 21.65
N ASP A 165 -15.79 8.91 21.39
CA ASP A 165 -16.94 9.12 20.52
C ASP A 165 -16.67 8.60 19.09
N GLY A 166 -17.65 7.90 18.52
CA GLY A 166 -17.48 7.24 17.22
C GLY A 166 -17.34 8.24 16.08
N ASN A 167 -18.11 9.33 16.12
CA ASN A 167 -18.06 10.35 15.09
C ASN A 167 -16.69 11.04 15.07
N SER A 168 -16.21 11.40 16.25
CA SER A 168 -14.89 12.02 16.45
C SER A 168 -13.74 11.12 15.98
N VAL A 169 -13.81 9.82 16.27
CA VAL A 169 -12.81 8.83 15.80
C VAL A 169 -12.82 8.73 14.27
N CYS A 170 -13.99 8.65 13.63
CA CYS A 170 -14.10 8.61 12.18
C CYS A 170 -13.54 9.88 11.52
N LEU A 171 -13.86 11.07 12.05
CA LEU A 171 -13.32 12.34 11.57
C LEU A 171 -11.80 12.39 11.67
N CYS A 172 -11.25 11.95 12.81
CA CYS A 172 -9.80 11.89 13.03
C CYS A 172 -9.11 10.93 12.04
N ALA A 173 -9.66 9.73 11.87
CA ALA A 173 -9.13 8.70 10.97
C ALA A 173 -9.12 9.16 9.50
N LEU A 174 -10.22 9.74 9.03
CA LEU A 174 -10.31 10.28 7.67
C LEU A 174 -9.40 11.48 7.46
N SER A 175 -9.33 12.39 8.44
CA SER A 175 -8.42 13.55 8.39
C SER A 175 -6.96 13.11 8.33
N PHE A 176 -6.58 12.11 9.12
CA PHE A 176 -5.25 11.52 9.09
C PHE A 176 -4.90 10.96 7.69
N LEU A 177 -5.84 10.24 7.06
CA LEU A 177 -5.64 9.72 5.70
C LEU A 177 -5.46 10.86 4.69
N VAL A 178 -6.34 11.86 4.68
CA VAL A 178 -6.26 12.99 3.75
C VAL A 178 -4.92 13.72 3.89
N VAL A 179 -4.56 14.11 5.12
CA VAL A 179 -3.29 14.80 5.38
C VAL A 179 -2.11 13.93 5.00
N GLY A 180 -2.13 12.65 5.35
CA GLY A 180 -1.08 11.69 5.02
C GLY A 180 -0.83 11.59 3.51
N PHE A 181 -1.88 11.45 2.70
CA PHE A 181 -1.76 11.36 1.25
C PHE A 181 -1.35 12.68 0.59
N VAL A 182 -1.82 13.83 1.10
CA VAL A 182 -1.40 15.14 0.59
C VAL A 182 0.09 15.37 0.88
N VAL A 183 0.55 15.11 2.11
CA VAL A 183 1.96 15.20 2.49
C VAL A 183 2.80 14.24 1.64
N TRP A 184 2.32 13.01 1.45
CA TRP A 184 2.99 12.04 0.60
C TRP A 184 3.10 12.52 -0.85
N PHE A 185 2.03 13.07 -1.44
CA PHE A 185 2.07 13.62 -2.79
C PHE A 185 3.13 14.72 -2.92
N VAL A 186 3.24 15.61 -1.92
CA VAL A 186 4.28 16.65 -1.91
C VAL A 186 5.67 16.03 -1.88
N LEU A 187 5.94 15.11 -0.95
CA LEU A 187 7.23 14.44 -0.80
C LEU A 187 7.61 13.64 -2.06
N GLU A 188 6.64 12.95 -2.66
CA GLU A 188 6.80 12.14 -3.86
C GLU A 188 7.25 12.97 -5.07
N ASN A 189 6.68 14.18 -5.21
CA ASN A 189 6.93 15.05 -6.35
C ASN A 189 8.07 16.06 -6.13
N THR A 190 8.56 16.23 -4.89
CA THR A 190 9.65 17.17 -4.58
C THR A 190 10.93 16.47 -4.14
N VAL A 191 10.86 15.61 -3.11
CA VAL A 191 12.03 14.98 -2.48
C VAL A 191 12.38 13.67 -3.16
N PHE A 192 11.40 12.81 -3.41
CA PHE A 192 11.61 11.45 -3.91
C PHE A 192 11.46 11.32 -5.42
N THR A 193 11.71 12.40 -6.17
CA THR A 193 11.41 12.49 -7.60
C THR A 193 12.01 11.36 -8.45
N LEU A 194 13.21 10.89 -8.13
CA LEU A 194 13.88 9.79 -8.83
C LEU A 194 13.36 8.41 -8.41
N VAL A 195 13.23 8.20 -7.09
CA VAL A 195 12.84 6.92 -6.48
C VAL A 195 11.37 6.61 -6.71
N ALA A 196 10.53 7.64 -6.61
CA ALA A 196 9.10 7.52 -6.69
C ALA A 196 8.55 7.65 -8.12
N ASN A 197 9.37 7.91 -9.14
CA ASN A 197 8.89 8.00 -10.53
C ASN A 197 7.98 6.83 -10.98
N PRO A 198 8.23 5.55 -10.61
CA PRO A 198 7.34 4.47 -11.00
C PRO A 198 6.03 4.41 -10.18
N PHE A 199 5.85 5.22 -9.16
CA PHE A 199 4.74 5.09 -8.20
C PHE A 199 3.44 5.63 -8.81
N LEU A 200 2.41 4.77 -8.88
CA LEU A 200 1.07 5.15 -9.36
C LEU A 200 -0.06 4.43 -8.62
N THR A 201 0.12 3.17 -8.26
CA THR A 201 -0.97 2.30 -7.76
C THR A 201 -1.63 2.78 -6.48
N HIS A 202 -0.89 3.42 -5.57
CA HIS A 202 -1.44 3.88 -4.28
C HIS A 202 -2.60 4.87 -4.43
N TYR A 203 -2.61 5.73 -5.45
CA TYR A 203 -3.74 6.63 -5.73
C TYR A 203 -4.99 5.87 -6.21
N ILE A 204 -4.79 4.82 -7.01
CA ILE A 204 -5.90 3.95 -7.48
C ILE A 204 -6.51 3.24 -6.28
N VAL A 205 -5.68 2.70 -5.38
CA VAL A 205 -6.14 2.02 -4.16
C VAL A 205 -6.86 2.99 -3.22
N LEU A 206 -6.33 4.21 -3.04
CA LEU A 206 -6.97 5.27 -2.26
C LEU A 206 -8.38 5.58 -2.78
N LEU A 207 -8.51 5.82 -4.09
CA LEU A 207 -9.81 6.08 -4.71
C LEU A 207 -10.77 4.90 -4.52
N TRP A 208 -10.31 3.68 -4.82
CA TRP A 208 -11.12 2.49 -4.70
C TRP A 208 -11.60 2.25 -3.25
N ALA A 209 -10.71 2.38 -2.27
CA ALA A 209 -11.04 2.17 -0.87
C ALA A 209 -12.04 3.22 -0.34
N ILE A 210 -11.82 4.51 -0.64
CA ILE A 210 -12.71 5.57 -0.16
C ILE A 210 -14.07 5.51 -0.88
N VAL A 211 -14.11 5.19 -2.17
CA VAL A 211 -15.38 4.96 -2.89
C VAL A 211 -16.14 3.79 -2.29
N GLY A 212 -15.46 2.69 -1.96
CA GLY A 212 -16.07 1.56 -1.25
C GLY A 212 -16.67 1.97 0.08
N ILE A 213 -15.93 2.76 0.88
CA ILE A 213 -16.42 3.30 2.16
C ILE A 213 -17.65 4.19 1.93
N TYR A 214 -17.61 5.08 0.94
CA TYR A 214 -18.72 5.97 0.61
C TYR A 214 -19.99 5.20 0.28
N MET A 215 -19.90 4.19 -0.59
CA MET A 215 -21.07 3.42 -1.03
C MET A 215 -21.75 2.70 0.14
N GLU A 216 -20.98 2.21 1.11
CA GLU A 216 -21.49 1.49 2.27
C GLU A 216 -21.98 2.41 3.40
N GLN A 217 -21.45 3.63 3.51
CA GLN A 217 -21.62 4.46 4.71
C GLN A 217 -22.40 5.75 4.48
N LYS A 218 -22.61 6.19 3.23
CA LYS A 218 -23.22 7.51 2.90
C LYS A 218 -24.57 7.81 3.58
N ASP A 219 -25.39 6.78 3.82
CA ASP A 219 -26.74 6.92 4.39
C ASP A 219 -26.79 6.64 5.90
N ILE A 220 -25.65 6.27 6.50
CA ILE A 220 -25.54 5.81 7.90
C ILE A 220 -24.79 6.83 8.77
N VAL A 221 -23.76 7.45 8.21
CA VAL A 221 -22.86 8.33 8.96
C VAL A 221 -23.41 9.74 9.08
N SER A 222 -22.85 10.51 10.02
CA SER A 222 -23.17 11.92 10.18
C SER A 222 -22.87 12.72 8.91
N THR A 223 -23.55 13.87 8.77
CA THR A 223 -23.35 14.78 7.63
C THR A 223 -21.89 15.22 7.53
N GLU A 224 -21.21 15.45 8.66
CA GLU A 224 -19.81 15.88 8.68
C GLU A 224 -18.87 14.78 8.16
N VAL A 225 -19.08 13.53 8.58
CA VAL A 225 -18.27 12.39 8.11
C VAL A 225 -18.54 12.13 6.64
N SER A 226 -19.79 12.17 6.19
CA SER A 226 -20.15 11.99 4.78
C SER A 226 -19.52 13.07 3.88
N ALA A 227 -19.53 14.33 4.35
CA ALA A 227 -18.87 15.44 3.67
C ALA A 227 -17.34 15.24 3.58
N LEU A 228 -16.71 14.75 4.65
CA LEU A 228 -15.27 14.48 4.67
C LEU A 228 -14.90 13.30 3.76
N ILE A 229 -15.70 12.23 3.72
CA ILE A 229 -15.51 11.12 2.77
C ILE A 229 -15.57 11.65 1.33
N THR A 230 -16.61 12.43 1.00
CA THR A 230 -16.79 13.02 -0.33
C THR A 230 -15.61 13.92 -0.71
N THR A 231 -15.18 14.77 0.22
CA THR A 231 -14.00 15.64 0.04
C THR A 231 -12.74 14.82 -0.22
N THR A 232 -12.56 13.71 0.50
CA THR A 232 -11.42 12.81 0.33
C THR A 232 -11.40 12.19 -1.08
N ILE A 233 -12.56 11.82 -1.63
CA ILE A 233 -12.65 11.31 -3.01
C ILE A 233 -12.20 12.38 -4.01
N VAL A 234 -12.68 13.62 -3.86
CA VAL A 234 -12.32 14.73 -4.74
C VAL A 234 -10.81 15.01 -4.67
N VAL A 235 -10.24 15.09 -3.46
CA VAL A 235 -8.80 15.28 -3.27
C VAL A 235 -8.02 14.13 -3.91
N ALA A 236 -8.39 12.88 -3.65
CA ALA A 236 -7.73 11.71 -4.22
C ALA A 236 -7.75 11.73 -5.77
N ALA A 237 -8.87 12.11 -6.38
CA ALA A 237 -9.02 12.23 -7.82
C ALA A 237 -8.11 13.33 -8.40
N VAL A 238 -8.07 14.49 -7.76
CA VAL A 238 -7.19 15.60 -8.17
C VAL A 238 -5.72 15.21 -8.06
N LEU A 239 -5.30 14.58 -6.96
CA LEU A 239 -3.92 14.10 -6.79
C LEU A 239 -3.56 13.06 -7.86
N PHE A 240 -4.46 12.12 -8.16
CA PHE A 240 -4.25 11.10 -9.18
C PHE A 240 -4.07 11.69 -10.58
N LEU A 241 -4.97 12.59 -11.00
CA LEU A 241 -4.90 13.25 -12.31
C LEU A 241 -3.64 14.11 -12.43
N THR A 242 -3.33 14.87 -11.38
CA THR A 242 -2.11 15.69 -11.33
C THR A 242 -0.88 14.80 -11.45
N ARG A 243 -0.86 13.65 -10.78
CA ARG A 243 0.23 12.68 -10.86
C ARG A 243 0.40 12.13 -12.27
N ILE A 244 -0.68 11.74 -12.94
CA ILE A 244 -0.62 11.28 -14.33
C ILE A 244 -0.03 12.36 -15.23
N PHE A 245 -0.51 13.60 -15.10
CA PHE A 245 0.01 14.72 -15.88
C PHE A 245 1.51 14.95 -15.65
N LEU A 246 1.95 14.96 -14.39
CA LEU A 246 3.37 15.11 -14.03
C LEU A 246 4.22 13.96 -14.58
N LEU A 247 3.75 12.72 -14.49
CA LEU A 247 4.48 11.56 -15.02
C LEU A 247 4.58 11.61 -16.55
N ILE A 248 3.51 11.96 -17.25
CA ILE A 248 3.55 12.14 -18.71
C ILE A 248 4.53 13.25 -19.05
N TYR A 249 4.40 14.43 -18.43
CA TYR A 249 5.26 15.58 -18.68
C TYR A 249 6.75 15.25 -18.47
N ARG A 250 7.09 14.62 -17.34
CA ARG A 250 8.47 14.27 -16.98
C ARG A 250 9.04 13.13 -17.82
N ASN A 251 8.21 12.22 -18.32
CA ASN A 251 8.65 11.05 -19.09
C ASN A 251 8.58 11.25 -20.62
N ARG A 252 8.13 12.41 -21.15
CA ARG A 252 8.06 12.67 -22.61
C ARG A 252 9.37 12.38 -23.36
N GLU A 253 10.52 12.50 -22.72
CA GLU A 253 11.83 12.19 -23.33
C GLU A 253 12.59 11.02 -22.68
N ASN A 254 11.97 10.31 -21.72
CA ASN A 254 12.66 9.38 -20.81
C ASN A 254 13.91 9.99 -20.15
N GLY A 255 13.94 11.33 -20.03
CA GLY A 255 15.12 12.10 -19.60
C GLY A 255 15.61 11.70 -18.21
N ILE A 256 14.71 11.28 -17.32
CA ILE A 256 15.05 10.86 -15.95
C ILE A 256 16.03 9.68 -15.96
N TYR A 257 15.77 8.64 -16.74
CA TYR A 257 16.63 7.45 -16.75
C TYR A 257 17.82 7.59 -17.71
N LYS A 258 17.72 8.42 -18.76
CA LYS A 258 18.85 8.74 -19.64
C LYS A 258 19.91 9.61 -18.96
N ASN A 259 19.51 10.63 -18.20
CA ASN A 259 20.44 11.58 -17.57
C ASN A 259 21.18 11.00 -16.36
N THR A 260 20.61 10.01 -15.66
CA THR A 260 21.33 9.31 -14.58
C THR A 260 22.59 8.59 -15.09
N VAL A 261 22.62 8.16 -16.36
CA VAL A 261 23.83 7.57 -16.99
C VAL A 261 24.93 8.62 -17.20
N LEU A 262 24.56 9.88 -17.42
CA LEU A 262 25.51 10.99 -17.64
C LEU A 262 26.15 11.48 -16.34
N LEU A 263 25.51 11.29 -15.19
CA LEU A 263 26.04 11.69 -13.88
C LEU A 263 26.95 10.64 -13.23
N LEU A 264 27.02 9.43 -13.80
CA LEU A 264 27.86 8.32 -13.35
C LEU A 264 29.04 8.04 -14.29
N LYS A 265 29.31 8.95 -15.23
CA LYS A 265 30.54 9.01 -16.04
C LYS A 265 31.42 10.15 -15.55
#